data_AF-A0A559RBK1-F1
#
_entry.id   AF-A0A559RBK1-F1
#
_cell.length_a   1.000
_cell.length_b   1.000
_cell.length_c   1.000
_cell.angle_alpha   90.00
_cell.angle_beta   90.00
_cell.angle_gamma   90.00
#
_symmetry.space_group_name_H-M   'P 1'
#
loop_
_entity.id
_entity.type
_entity.pdbx_description
1 polymer ?
#
loop_
_entity_poly.entity_id
_entity_poly.type
_entity_poly.pdbx_seq_one_letter_code
_entity_poly.pdbx_strand_id
1 'polypeptide(L)'
;MKLLTGFYIFVLIASLLTINNNLINLLNPTIIISLIGIASAILFFTKKSSFYYLGIIWIIAQIPYLIFGEHTIDFSQFLHIHFSLNIGSVSLGLNAQIFLILFIKPLLLSEFLFQKVTFKAYTENNKLKRESEYSFIPTDIVGQKLVGNSEIEIENEMYSKVKFVPTKSERIKKAGITLIPDNKIGEIKATVEYKLN
;
A
#
# COMPACT_ATOMS: atom_id res chain seq x y z
N MET A 1 5.73 -6.14 -5.79
CA MET A 1 5.46 -7.43 -5.16
C MET A 1 6.57 -7.71 -4.17
N LYS A 2 7.81 -7.93 -4.61
CA LYS A 2 8.95 -8.21 -3.71
C LYS A 2 9.08 -7.24 -2.52
N LEU A 3 8.92 -5.93 -2.74
CA LEU A 3 8.96 -4.92 -1.68
C LEU A 3 7.85 -5.11 -0.63
N LEU A 4 6.59 -5.23 -1.06
CA LEU A 4 5.44 -5.43 -0.14
C LEU A 4 5.51 -6.79 0.54
N THR A 5 5.94 -7.83 -0.17
CA THR A 5 6.17 -9.16 0.42
C THR A 5 7.23 -9.08 1.52
N GLY A 6 8.37 -8.43 1.27
CA GLY A 6 9.40 -8.22 2.29
C GLY A 6 8.90 -7.42 3.49
N PHE A 7 8.15 -6.33 3.23
CA PHE A 7 7.49 -5.56 4.28
C PHE A 7 6.56 -6.42 5.15
N TYR A 8 5.69 -7.23 4.54
CA TYR A 8 4.74 -8.05 5.30
C TYR A 8 5.36 -9.23 6.02
N ILE A 9 6.46 -9.80 5.50
CA ILE A 9 7.28 -10.76 6.24
C ILE A 9 7.90 -10.09 7.47
N PHE A 10 8.46 -8.88 7.31
CA PHE A 10 9.01 -8.10 8.41
C PHE A 10 7.95 -7.79 9.48
N VAL A 11 6.76 -7.32 9.08
CA VAL A 11 5.64 -7.08 9.99
C VAL A 11 5.29 -8.34 10.80
N LEU A 12 5.19 -9.49 10.14
CA LEU A 12 4.85 -10.76 10.78
C LEU A 12 5.91 -11.18 11.80
N ILE A 13 7.20 -11.12 11.43
CA ILE A 13 8.31 -11.47 12.33
C ILE A 13 8.37 -10.52 13.53
N ALA A 14 8.32 -9.20 13.30
CA ALA A 14 8.36 -8.20 14.37
C ALA A 14 7.18 -8.36 15.34
N SER A 15 5.99 -8.65 14.81
CA SER A 15 4.78 -8.88 15.61
C SER A 15 4.89 -10.15 16.45
N LEU A 16 5.35 -11.27 15.88
CA LEU A 16 5.52 -12.52 16.61
C LEU A 16 6.59 -12.40 17.71
N LEU A 17 7.72 -11.75 17.42
CA LEU A 17 8.76 -11.50 18.42
C LEU A 17 8.26 -10.61 19.57
N THR A 18 7.50 -9.56 19.26
CA THR A 18 6.93 -8.67 20.27
C THR A 18 5.95 -9.40 21.18
N ILE A 19 5.08 -10.25 20.62
CA ILE A 19 4.17 -11.10 21.42
C ILE A 19 4.96 -12.05 22.30
N ASN A 20 5.96 -12.74 21.74
CA ASN A 20 6.79 -13.68 22.50
C ASN A 20 7.50 -13.01 23.69
N ASN A 21 7.99 -11.79 23.51
CA ASN A 21 8.66 -11.03 24.57
C ASN A 21 7.69 -10.46 25.62
N ASN A 22 6.39 -10.44 25.35
CA ASN A 22 5.36 -9.91 26.25
C ASN A 22 4.34 -10.96 26.71
N LEU A 23 4.66 -12.27 26.63
CA LEU A 23 3.75 -13.37 27.01
C LEU A 23 3.21 -13.26 28.45
N ILE A 24 3.98 -12.65 29.36
CA ILE A 24 3.62 -12.48 30.77
C ILE A 24 2.59 -11.35 30.95
N ASN A 25 2.48 -10.42 30.00
CA ASN A 25 1.55 -9.30 30.04
C ASN A 25 0.78 -9.18 28.71
N LEU A 26 -0.21 -10.07 28.53
CA LEU A 26 -1.03 -10.13 27.32
C LEU A 26 -1.91 -8.89 27.07
N LEU A 27 -2.07 -8.03 28.09
CA LEU A 27 -2.80 -6.76 27.98
C LEU A 27 -1.90 -5.60 27.55
N ASN A 28 -0.62 -5.84 27.29
CA ASN A 28 0.28 -4.80 26.78
C ASN A 28 -0.25 -4.28 25.43
N PRO A 29 -0.50 -2.98 25.27
CA PRO A 29 -1.00 -2.40 24.02
C PRO A 29 -0.15 -2.71 22.78
N THR A 30 1.15 -2.96 22.94
CA THR A 30 2.03 -3.42 21.85
C THR A 30 1.55 -4.75 21.24
N ILE A 31 0.95 -5.65 22.02
CA ILE A 31 0.38 -6.92 21.55
C ILE A 31 -0.82 -6.66 20.64
N ILE A 32 -1.67 -5.68 20.97
CA ILE A 32 -2.80 -5.30 20.11
C ILE A 32 -2.28 -4.83 18.75
N ILE A 33 -1.24 -3.99 18.74
CA ILE A 33 -0.61 -3.55 17.49
C ILE A 33 0.01 -4.75 16.76
N SER A 34 0.63 -5.70 17.45
CA SER A 34 1.17 -6.93 16.82
C SER A 34 0.08 -7.77 16.16
N LEU A 35 -1.09 -7.90 16.79
CA LEU A 35 -2.24 -8.60 16.20
C LEU A 35 -2.76 -7.88 14.94
N ILE A 36 -2.80 -6.54 14.93
CA ILE A 36 -3.14 -5.75 13.73
C ILE A 36 -2.13 -6.04 12.62
N GLY A 37 -0.83 -6.10 12.94
CA GLY A 37 0.23 -6.42 11.99
C GLY A 37 0.08 -7.81 11.37
N ILE A 38 -0.16 -8.82 12.21
CA ILE A 38 -0.39 -10.21 11.77
C ILE A 38 -1.64 -10.29 10.89
N ALA A 39 -2.76 -9.68 11.32
CA ALA A 39 -3.99 -9.66 10.54
C ALA A 39 -3.77 -9.00 9.16
N SER A 40 -3.05 -7.88 9.11
CA SER A 40 -2.67 -7.22 7.85
C SER A 40 -1.84 -8.15 6.95
N ALA A 41 -0.83 -8.83 7.51
CA ALA A 41 -0.01 -9.78 6.76
C ALA A 41 -0.82 -10.96 6.21
N ILE A 42 -1.72 -11.55 7.01
CA ILE A 42 -2.62 -12.63 6.55
C ILE A 42 -3.51 -12.14 5.41
N LEU A 43 -4.12 -10.95 5.54
CA LEU A 43 -4.95 -10.38 4.47
C LEU A 43 -4.14 -10.13 3.19
N PHE A 44 -2.87 -9.71 3.31
CA PHE A 44 -1.98 -9.54 2.16
C PHE A 44 -1.71 -10.88 1.45
N PHE A 45 -1.31 -11.92 2.18
CA PHE A 45 -1.02 -13.23 1.59
C PHE A 45 -2.26 -13.93 1.03
N THR A 46 -3.43 -13.66 1.61
CA THR A 46 -4.73 -14.13 1.09
C THR A 46 -5.32 -13.22 -0.01
N LYS A 47 -4.58 -12.20 -0.45
CA LYS A 47 -4.93 -11.28 -1.55
C LYS A 47 -6.24 -10.52 -1.32
N LYS A 48 -6.51 -10.13 -0.07
CA LYS A 48 -7.69 -9.32 0.30
C LYS A 48 -7.33 -7.86 0.39
N SER A 49 -7.89 -7.02 -0.47
CA SER A 49 -7.56 -5.60 -0.60
C SER A 49 -7.67 -4.77 0.69
N SER A 50 -8.40 -5.20 1.73
CA SER A 50 -8.43 -4.51 3.02
C SER A 50 -7.10 -4.51 3.79
N PHE A 51 -6.10 -5.30 3.36
CA PHE A 51 -4.81 -5.42 4.05
C PHE A 51 -4.10 -4.08 4.25
N TYR A 52 -4.19 -3.16 3.27
CA TYR A 52 -3.38 -1.94 3.28
C TYR A 52 -3.80 -0.98 4.40
N TYR A 53 -5.09 -0.91 4.73
CA TYR A 53 -5.59 -0.08 5.83
C TYR A 53 -4.97 -0.49 7.16
N LEU A 54 -4.98 -1.79 7.45
CA LEU A 54 -4.37 -2.33 8.66
C LEU A 54 -2.84 -2.13 8.66
N GLY A 55 -2.19 -2.23 7.50
CA GLY A 55 -0.75 -1.97 7.36
C GLY A 55 -0.40 -0.51 7.66
N ILE A 56 -1.22 0.44 7.21
CA ILE A 56 -1.04 1.87 7.52
C ILE A 56 -1.28 2.14 9.00
N ILE A 57 -2.33 1.59 9.60
CA ILE A 57 -2.59 1.71 11.04
C ILE A 57 -1.42 1.15 11.84
N TRP A 58 -0.90 -0.02 11.46
CA TRP A 58 0.25 -0.65 12.09
C TRP A 58 1.51 0.23 12.04
N ILE A 59 1.78 0.88 10.90
CA ILE A 59 2.89 1.84 10.77
C ILE A 59 2.68 3.04 11.70
N ILE A 60 1.51 3.68 11.62
CA ILE A 60 1.24 4.93 12.36
C ILE A 60 1.31 4.69 13.86
N ALA A 61 0.76 3.58 14.35
CA ALA A 61 0.73 3.26 15.77
C ALA A 61 2.13 3.16 16.39
N GLN A 62 3.15 2.75 15.63
CA GLN A 62 4.50 2.57 16.14
C GLN A 62 5.30 3.86 16.27
N ILE A 63 4.82 4.97 15.71
CA ILE A 63 5.59 6.23 15.62
C ILE A 63 5.59 7.02 16.93
N PRO A 64 4.44 7.27 17.59
CA PRO A 64 4.40 8.14 18.75
C PRO A 64 5.13 7.53 19.95
N TYR A 65 5.90 8.37 20.62
CA TYR A 65 6.46 8.11 21.94
C TYR A 65 6.06 9.25 22.88
N LEU A 66 5.41 8.94 24.00
CA LEU A 66 4.97 9.95 24.96
C LEU A 66 5.23 9.48 26.39
N ILE A 67 5.80 10.34 27.21
CA ILE A 67 5.83 10.19 28.67
C ILE A 67 5.06 11.36 29.27
N PHE A 68 4.13 11.05 30.18
CA PHE A 68 3.45 12.04 31.00
C PHE A 68 3.37 11.54 32.44
N GLY A 69 4.12 12.18 33.35
CA GLY A 69 4.26 11.68 34.71
C GLY A 69 4.93 10.30 34.74
N GLU A 70 4.27 9.30 35.33
CA GLU A 70 4.75 7.91 35.39
C GLU A 70 4.24 7.04 34.22
N HIS A 71 3.40 7.60 33.34
CA HIS A 71 2.82 6.85 32.22
C HIS A 71 3.66 7.01 30.96
N THR A 72 4.06 5.88 30.39
CA THR A 72 4.72 5.81 29.08
C THR A 72 3.75 5.21 28.06
N ILE A 73 3.51 5.94 26.99
CA ILE A 73 2.83 5.46 25.79
C ILE A 73 3.89 5.19 24.74
N ASP A 74 4.20 3.92 24.57
CA ASP A 74 5.09 3.43 23.52
C ASP A 74 4.50 2.14 22.95
N PHE A 75 4.13 2.17 21.67
CA PHE A 75 3.64 1.01 20.94
C PHE A 75 4.65 0.46 19.93
N SER A 76 5.90 0.95 19.98
CA SER A 76 6.97 0.48 19.10
C SER A 76 7.16 -1.03 19.26
N GLN A 77 7.36 -1.69 18.12
CA GLN A 77 7.71 -3.10 18.08
C GLN A 77 9.19 -3.25 17.77
N PHE A 78 9.81 -4.25 18.41
CA PHE A 78 11.19 -4.70 18.18
C PHE A 78 12.32 -3.70 18.56
N LEU A 79 12.22 -2.42 18.19
CA LEU A 79 13.22 -1.38 18.51
C LEU A 79 12.62 -0.32 19.43
N HIS A 80 13.14 -0.19 20.65
CA HIS A 80 12.74 0.85 21.60
C HIS A 80 13.66 2.09 21.52
N ILE A 81 14.10 2.44 20.32
CA ILE A 81 14.92 3.63 20.07
C ILE A 81 13.97 4.78 19.76
N HIS A 82 14.06 5.86 20.54
CA HIS A 82 13.23 7.04 20.38
C HIS A 82 14.06 8.32 20.45
N PHE A 83 13.56 9.36 19.81
CA PHE A 83 14.05 10.73 19.92
C PHE A 83 12.95 11.55 20.58
N SER A 84 13.24 12.16 21.73
CA SER A 84 12.24 12.94 22.46
C SER A 84 12.74 14.32 22.86
N LEU A 85 11.80 15.26 22.93
CA LEU A 85 11.95 16.57 23.51
C LEU A 85 11.32 16.55 24.90
N ASN A 86 12.07 16.95 25.91
CA ASN A 86 11.60 17.02 27.29
C ASN A 86 11.17 18.46 27.63
N ILE A 87 9.92 18.63 28.03
CA ILE A 87 9.36 19.89 28.53
C ILE A 87 8.76 19.63 29.91
N GLY A 88 9.50 20.00 30.96
CA GLY A 88 9.09 19.71 32.34
C GLY A 88 8.95 18.20 32.58
N SER A 89 7.76 17.77 33.05
CA SER A 89 7.42 16.37 33.31
C SER A 89 6.83 15.63 32.09
N VAL A 90 6.88 16.24 30.91
CA VAL A 90 6.35 15.67 29.67
C VAL A 90 7.50 15.41 28.71
N SER A 91 7.57 14.20 28.17
CA SER A 91 8.46 13.85 27.07
C SER A 91 7.61 13.53 25.84
N LEU A 92 7.81 14.27 24.75
CA LEU A 92 7.15 13.99 23.47
C LEU A 92 8.22 13.61 22.45
N GLY A 93 8.05 12.47 21.79
CA GLY A 93 9.03 11.95 20.88
C GLY A 93 8.46 11.11 19.74
N LEU A 94 9.39 10.67 18.91
CA LEU A 94 9.15 9.76 17.79
C LEU A 94 10.06 8.56 17.93
N ASN A 95 9.48 7.38 17.79
CA ASN A 95 10.22 6.14 17.67
C ASN A 95 10.95 6.06 16.33
N ALA A 96 12.08 5.35 16.30
CA ALA A 96 12.91 5.16 15.11
C ALA A 96 12.10 4.57 13.93
N GLN A 97 11.03 3.84 14.22
CA GLN A 97 10.03 3.30 13.29
C GLN A 97 9.38 4.35 12.38
N ILE A 98 9.61 5.66 12.60
CA ILE A 98 9.29 6.72 11.64
C ILE A 98 9.79 6.40 10.21
N PHE A 99 10.88 5.64 10.04
CA PHE A 99 11.35 5.22 8.71
C PHE A 99 10.30 4.38 7.95
N LEU A 100 9.37 3.72 8.65
CA LEU A 100 8.31 2.91 8.05
C LEU A 100 7.33 3.75 7.22
N ILE A 101 7.28 5.08 7.43
CA ILE A 101 6.49 6.01 6.59
C ILE A 101 6.82 5.86 5.10
N LEU A 102 8.06 5.47 4.75
CA LEU A 102 8.47 5.22 3.37
C LEU A 102 7.62 4.14 2.68
N PHE A 103 6.97 3.25 3.44
CA PHE A 103 6.09 2.20 2.94
C PHE A 103 4.63 2.64 2.78
N ILE A 104 4.22 3.80 3.30
CA ILE A 104 2.83 4.30 3.19
C ILE A 104 2.43 4.47 1.73
N LYS A 105 3.28 5.06 0.89
CA LYS A 105 2.95 5.26 -0.53
C LYS A 105 2.78 3.93 -1.29
N PRO A 106 3.70 2.95 -1.20
CA PRO A 106 3.48 1.61 -1.71
C PRO A 106 2.20 0.94 -1.17
N LEU A 107 1.87 1.12 0.12
CA LEU A 107 0.66 0.56 0.71
C LEU A 107 -0.62 1.22 0.16
N LEU A 108 -0.64 2.54 0.01
CA LEU A 108 -1.79 3.24 -0.60
C LEU A 108 -2.01 2.80 -2.05
N LEU A 109 -0.93 2.60 -2.82
CA LEU A 109 -1.05 2.04 -4.17
C LEU A 109 -1.54 0.59 -4.16
N SER A 110 -1.33 -0.13 -3.06
CA SER A 110 -1.72 -1.54 -2.95
C SER A 110 -3.22 -1.75 -2.80
N GLU A 111 -3.99 -0.68 -2.53
CA GLU A 111 -5.46 -0.66 -2.65
C GLU A 111 -5.97 -1.21 -3.99
N PHE A 112 -5.24 -0.93 -5.06
CA PHE A 112 -5.60 -1.32 -6.42
C PHE A 112 -5.21 -2.76 -6.75
N LEU A 113 -4.35 -3.39 -5.93
CA LEU A 113 -3.90 -4.76 -6.19
C LEU A 113 -5.06 -5.74 -6.01
N PHE A 114 -5.15 -6.70 -6.92
CA PHE A 114 -6.16 -7.78 -6.91
C PHE A 114 -7.62 -7.31 -7.04
N GLN A 115 -7.86 -6.02 -7.27
CA GLN A 115 -9.17 -5.48 -7.63
C GLN A 115 -9.25 -5.26 -9.14
N LYS A 116 -10.45 -5.37 -9.71
CA LYS A 116 -10.65 -5.08 -11.14
C LYS A 116 -10.69 -3.56 -11.30
N VAL A 117 -9.69 -3.01 -11.99
CA VAL A 117 -9.66 -1.59 -12.36
C VAL A 117 -10.32 -1.48 -13.72
N THR A 118 -11.46 -0.78 -13.79
CA THR A 118 -12.07 -0.40 -15.06
C THR A 118 -11.72 1.03 -15.43
N PHE A 119 -11.53 1.29 -16.71
CA PHE A 119 -11.12 2.61 -17.19
C PHE A 119 -11.63 2.88 -18.61
N LYS A 120 -11.74 4.17 -18.94
CA LYS A 120 -12.09 4.68 -20.28
C LYS A 120 -11.20 5.87 -20.64
N ALA A 121 -11.05 6.16 -21.92
CA ALA A 121 -10.24 7.30 -22.36
C ALA A 121 -10.78 8.63 -21.78
N TYR A 122 -9.92 9.49 -21.23
CA TYR A 122 -10.32 10.83 -20.76
C TYR A 122 -10.57 11.77 -21.94
N THR A 123 -9.65 11.74 -22.90
CA THR A 123 -9.75 12.39 -24.22
C THR A 123 -9.62 11.31 -25.28
N GLU A 124 -10.33 11.48 -26.39
CA GLU A 124 -10.23 10.58 -27.53
C GLU A 124 -8.79 10.50 -28.03
N ASN A 125 -8.31 9.28 -28.24
CA ASN A 125 -7.00 8.98 -28.78
C ASN A 125 -7.22 7.99 -29.94
N ASN A 126 -6.35 8.01 -30.95
CA ASN A 126 -6.41 7.17 -32.14
C ASN A 126 -6.69 5.70 -31.87
N LYS A 127 -6.30 5.17 -30.69
CA LYS A 127 -6.54 3.76 -30.31
C LYS A 127 -7.52 3.56 -29.14
N LEU A 128 -7.69 4.53 -28.25
CA LEU A 128 -8.57 4.39 -27.08
C LEU A 128 -9.80 5.29 -27.24
N LYS A 129 -10.95 4.67 -27.48
CA LYS A 129 -12.23 5.34 -27.63
C LYS A 129 -12.82 5.70 -26.26
N ARG A 130 -13.60 6.78 -26.20
CA ARG A 130 -14.14 7.33 -24.95
C ARG A 130 -15.36 6.54 -24.44
N GLU A 131 -16.13 5.99 -25.37
CA GLU A 131 -17.31 5.16 -25.13
C GLU A 131 -16.97 3.72 -24.75
N SER A 132 -15.75 3.26 -25.05
CA SER A 132 -15.29 1.92 -24.70
C SER A 132 -14.76 1.85 -23.26
N GLU A 133 -15.19 0.84 -22.52
CA GLU A 133 -14.67 0.52 -21.19
C GLU A 133 -13.69 -0.66 -21.28
N TYR A 134 -12.54 -0.47 -20.67
CA TYR A 134 -11.47 -1.45 -20.60
C TYR A 134 -11.23 -1.83 -19.14
N SER A 135 -10.63 -2.99 -18.91
CA SER A 135 -10.35 -3.42 -17.54
C SER A 135 -9.10 -4.27 -17.44
N PHE A 136 -8.46 -4.21 -16.28
CA PHE A 136 -7.33 -5.06 -15.95
C PHE A 136 -7.26 -5.27 -14.44
N ILE A 137 -6.49 -6.27 -14.01
CA ILE A 137 -6.24 -6.55 -12.60
C ILE A 137 -4.77 -6.25 -12.32
N PRO A 138 -4.45 -5.20 -11.54
CA PRO A 138 -3.10 -4.97 -11.07
C PRO A 138 -2.60 -6.13 -10.21
N THR A 139 -1.42 -6.64 -10.54
CA THR A 139 -0.77 -7.75 -9.82
C THR A 139 0.53 -7.33 -9.15
N ASP A 140 1.11 -6.19 -9.55
CA ASP A 140 2.40 -5.72 -9.04
C ASP A 140 2.46 -4.18 -8.94
N ILE A 141 3.40 -3.66 -8.15
CA ILE A 141 3.81 -2.26 -8.07
C ILE A 141 5.30 -2.18 -8.39
N VAL A 142 5.64 -1.53 -9.49
CA VAL A 142 7.03 -1.32 -9.97
C VAL A 142 7.25 0.17 -10.21
N GLY A 143 8.24 0.77 -9.54
CA GLY A 143 8.56 2.19 -9.73
C GLY A 143 7.37 3.12 -9.51
N GLN A 144 6.54 2.83 -8.49
CA GLN A 144 5.29 3.55 -8.17
C GLN A 144 4.19 3.43 -9.23
N LYS A 145 4.31 2.51 -10.17
CA LYS A 145 3.28 2.20 -11.17
C LYS A 145 2.66 0.85 -10.84
N LEU A 146 1.36 0.76 -10.96
CA LEU A 146 0.63 -0.51 -10.92
C LEU A 146 0.87 -1.23 -12.24
N VAL A 147 1.18 -2.51 -12.17
CA VAL A 147 1.41 -3.36 -13.34
C VAL A 147 0.47 -4.54 -13.24
N GLY A 148 -0.20 -4.85 -14.34
CA GLY A 148 -1.08 -6.01 -14.42
C GLY A 148 -1.03 -6.62 -15.81
N ASN A 149 -1.36 -7.91 -15.86
CA ASN A 149 -1.66 -8.54 -17.14
C ASN A 149 -3.11 -8.22 -17.52
N SER A 150 -3.37 -8.03 -18.80
CA SER A 150 -4.71 -7.79 -19.34
C SER A 150 -4.96 -8.59 -20.60
N GLU A 151 -6.22 -8.81 -20.92
CA GLU A 151 -6.66 -9.33 -22.22
C GLU A 151 -7.46 -8.22 -22.91
N ILE A 152 -6.77 -7.11 -23.21
CA ILE A 152 -7.39 -5.97 -23.91
C ILE A 152 -7.10 -6.12 -25.40
N GLU A 153 -8.15 -6.21 -26.19
CA GLU A 153 -8.06 -6.20 -27.66
C GLU A 153 -8.54 -4.84 -28.20
N ILE A 154 -7.71 -4.21 -29.03
CA ILE A 154 -8.02 -2.95 -29.72
C ILE A 154 -7.60 -3.11 -31.17
N GLU A 155 -8.54 -2.95 -32.11
CA GLU A 155 -8.26 -3.01 -33.56
C GLU A 155 -7.51 -4.29 -33.99
N ASN A 156 -7.92 -5.45 -33.45
CA ASN A 156 -7.28 -6.76 -33.64
C ASN A 156 -5.84 -6.87 -33.11
N GLU A 157 -5.40 -5.93 -32.26
CA GLU A 157 -4.14 -6.01 -31.51
C GLU A 157 -4.39 -6.35 -30.04
N MET A 158 -3.75 -7.41 -29.55
CA MET A 158 -3.78 -7.80 -28.13
C MET A 158 -2.74 -7.04 -27.32
N TYR A 159 -3.17 -6.51 -26.16
CA TYR A 159 -2.36 -5.82 -25.17
C TYR A 159 -2.35 -6.61 -23.86
N SER A 160 -1.24 -7.30 -23.58
CA SER A 160 -1.05 -8.20 -22.42
C SER A 160 -0.58 -7.48 -21.19
N LYS A 161 0.07 -6.31 -21.31
CA LYS A 161 0.65 -5.60 -20.18
C LYS A 161 0.12 -4.19 -20.06
N VAL A 162 -0.34 -3.89 -18.85
CA VAL A 162 -0.81 -2.55 -18.47
C VAL A 162 0.12 -2.00 -17.40
N LYS A 163 0.58 -0.76 -17.59
CA LYS A 163 1.13 0.07 -16.53
C LYS A 163 0.16 1.19 -16.23
N PHE A 164 -0.19 1.35 -14.97
CA PHE A 164 -1.22 2.27 -14.52
C PHE A 164 -0.67 3.17 -13.41
N VAL A 165 -0.89 4.47 -13.55
CA VAL A 165 -0.40 5.49 -12.62
C VAL A 165 -1.61 6.30 -12.16
N PRO A 166 -2.16 6.01 -10.96
CA PRO A 166 -3.28 6.78 -10.43
C PRO A 166 -2.85 8.23 -10.18
N THR A 167 -3.59 9.20 -10.70
CA THR A 167 -3.35 10.62 -10.44
C THR A 167 -4.30 11.13 -9.36
N LYS A 168 -3.73 11.79 -8.34
CA LYS A 168 -4.50 12.49 -7.29
C LYS A 168 -5.02 13.82 -7.86
N SER A 169 -6.20 13.81 -8.50
CA SER A 169 -6.96 15.04 -8.73
C SER A 169 -8.30 14.91 -8.01
N GLU A 170 -8.56 15.80 -7.06
CA GLU A 170 -9.72 15.74 -6.16
C GLU A 170 -11.08 15.86 -6.89
N ARG A 171 -11.08 16.38 -8.12
CA ARG A 171 -12.32 16.58 -8.90
C ARG A 171 -12.58 15.50 -9.96
N ILE A 172 -11.57 14.75 -10.38
CA ILE A 172 -11.70 13.73 -11.44
C ILE A 172 -10.72 12.58 -11.15
N LYS A 173 -11.23 11.34 -11.04
CA LYS A 173 -10.42 10.12 -10.96
C LYS A 173 -9.72 9.88 -12.31
N LYS A 174 -8.58 10.55 -12.52
CA LYS A 174 -7.73 10.39 -13.70
C LYS A 174 -6.55 9.49 -13.40
N ALA A 175 -6.05 8.80 -14.41
CA ALA A 175 -4.82 8.05 -14.33
C ALA A 175 -4.08 8.09 -15.66
N GLY A 176 -2.75 7.95 -15.62
CA GLY A 176 -1.97 7.64 -16.81
C GLY A 176 -1.96 6.12 -17.03
N ILE A 177 -2.24 5.69 -18.26
CA ILE A 177 -2.10 4.29 -18.66
C ILE A 177 -1.05 4.14 -19.76
N THR A 178 -0.34 3.03 -19.70
CA THR A 178 0.52 2.55 -20.78
C THR A 178 0.13 1.11 -21.09
N LEU A 179 -0.39 0.88 -22.29
CA LEU A 179 -0.70 -0.46 -22.79
C LEU A 179 0.44 -0.93 -23.70
N ILE A 180 0.90 -2.16 -23.53
CA ILE A 180 2.00 -2.75 -24.31
C ILE A 180 1.46 -3.97 -25.08
N PRO A 181 1.59 -4.02 -26.43
CA PRO A 181 1.17 -5.15 -27.24
C PRO A 181 1.98 -6.43 -26.97
N ASP A 182 1.40 -7.58 -27.26
CA ASP A 182 2.01 -8.90 -27.01
C ASP A 182 3.15 -9.20 -27.97
N ASN A 183 2.90 -8.91 -29.24
CA ASN A 183 3.69 -9.40 -30.37
C ASN A 183 4.43 -8.28 -31.10
N LYS A 184 4.46 -7.06 -30.56
CA LYS A 184 5.09 -5.89 -31.19
C LYS A 184 5.75 -4.99 -30.16
N ILE A 185 6.82 -4.30 -30.58
CA ILE A 185 7.37 -3.18 -29.82
C ILE A 185 6.49 -1.97 -30.09
N GLY A 186 5.73 -1.56 -29.07
CA GLY A 186 4.85 -0.40 -29.15
C GLY A 186 4.23 -0.11 -27.79
N GLU A 187 3.72 1.10 -27.61
CA GLU A 187 2.96 1.44 -26.42
C GLU A 187 1.88 2.47 -26.73
N ILE A 188 0.70 2.31 -26.12
CA ILE A 188 -0.33 3.34 -26.10
C ILE A 188 -0.23 4.06 -24.77
N LYS A 189 0.05 5.36 -24.82
CA LYS A 189 -0.03 6.25 -23.65
C LYS A 189 -1.32 7.05 -23.72
N ALA A 190 -2.09 7.02 -22.65
CA ALA A 190 -3.30 7.83 -22.55
C ALA A 190 -3.56 8.28 -21.12
N THR A 191 -4.33 9.35 -20.99
CA THR A 191 -5.00 9.69 -19.73
C THR A 191 -6.37 9.04 -19.73
N VAL A 192 -6.73 8.36 -18.65
CA VAL A 192 -7.97 7.61 -18.51
C VAL A 192 -8.74 8.05 -17.28
N GLU A 193 -10.07 7.95 -17.34
CA GLU A 193 -10.92 7.97 -16.15
C GLU A 193 -11.07 6.54 -15.65
N TYR A 194 -10.98 6.30 -14.33
CA TYR A 194 -11.01 4.94 -13.78
C TYR A 194 -11.96 4.76 -12.59
N LYS A 195 -12.35 3.50 -12.36
CA LYS A 195 -13.16 3.03 -11.24
C LYS A 195 -12.59 1.71 -10.67
N LEU A 196 -12.88 1.45 -9.40
CA LEU A 196 -12.56 0.22 -8.70
C LEU A 196 -13.84 -0.59 -8.55
N ASN A 197 -13.80 -1.88 -8.92
CA ASN A 197 -14.90 -2.83 -8.80
C ASN A 197 -14.54 -3.99 -7.87
#